data_AF-A0AAW8DX60-F1
#
_entry.id   AF-A0AAW8DX60-F1
#
_cell.length_a   1.000
_cell.length_b   1.000
_cell.length_c   1.000
_cell.angle_alpha   90.00
_cell.angle_beta   90.00
_cell.angle_gamma   90.00
#
_symmetry.space_group_name_H-M   'P 1'
#
loop_
_entity.id
_entity.type
_entity.pdbx_description
1 polymer ?
#
loop_
_entity_poly.entity_id
_entity_poly.type
_entity_poly.pdbx_seq_one_letter_code
_entity_poly.pdbx_strand_id
1 'polypeptide(L)'
;MSDSGFDADAFSIAILRALAEAPGEGGMSLPRLGKRLGQGASVVMRQLTLMGDAALGGVRGPGWVRVVQLDDRWVVHLTDAGRAVVDSLPADENRG
;
A
#
# COMPACT_ATOMS: atom_id res chain seq x y z
N MET A 1 -23.25 -9.74 0.63
CA MET A 1 -22.55 -9.65 1.93
C MET A 1 -21.66 -10.88 2.00
N SER A 2 -20.39 -10.89 1.61
CA SER A 2 -19.35 -9.87 1.76
C SER A 2 -18.35 -9.96 0.59
N ASP A 3 -18.27 -8.90 -0.21
CA ASP A 3 -17.27 -8.70 -1.28
C ASP A 3 -16.01 -7.98 -0.75
N SER A 4 -16.12 -7.44 0.47
CA SER A 4 -15.17 -6.51 1.07
C SER A 4 -13.78 -7.11 1.37
N GLY A 5 -13.69 -8.44 1.51
CA GLY A 5 -12.42 -9.13 1.75
C GLY A 5 -11.58 -9.27 0.47
N PHE A 6 -12.22 -9.74 -0.60
CA PHE A 6 -11.60 -9.82 -1.93
C PHE A 6 -11.21 -8.45 -2.47
N ASP A 7 -12.06 -7.43 -2.26
CA ASP A 7 -11.75 -6.04 -2.60
C ASP A 7 -10.57 -5.48 -1.80
N ALA A 8 -10.46 -5.79 -0.51
CA ALA A 8 -9.36 -5.32 0.33
C ALA A 8 -8.03 -5.97 -0.05
N ASP A 9 -8.03 -7.23 -0.44
CA ASP A 9 -6.84 -7.93 -0.93
C ASP A 9 -6.40 -7.38 -2.28
N ALA A 10 -7.35 -7.18 -3.21
CA ALA A 10 -7.08 -6.54 -4.50
C ALA A 10 -6.55 -5.11 -4.34
N PHE A 11 -7.13 -4.33 -3.41
CA PHE A 11 -6.68 -2.97 -3.16
C PHE A 11 -5.31 -2.91 -2.49
N SER A 12 -5.01 -3.84 -1.58
CA SER A 12 -3.67 -4.01 -1.01
C SER A 12 -2.63 -4.31 -2.08
N ILE A 13 -2.94 -5.24 -2.99
CA ILE A 13 -2.09 -5.59 -4.13
C ILE A 13 -1.84 -4.36 -5.01
N ALA A 14 -2.88 -3.59 -5.32
CA ALA A 14 -2.75 -2.37 -6.12
C ALA A 14 -1.85 -1.32 -5.45
N ILE A 15 -1.95 -1.15 -4.13
CA ILE A 15 -1.06 -0.27 -3.35
C ILE A 15 0.39 -0.78 -3.43
N LEU A 16 0.63 -2.08 -3.18
CA LEU A 16 1.97 -2.65 -3.20
C LEU A 16 2.65 -2.48 -4.58
N ARG A 17 1.92 -2.77 -5.67
CA ARG A 17 2.39 -2.54 -7.05
C ARG A 17 2.68 -1.07 -7.31
N ALA A 18 1.77 -0.18 -6.94
CA ALA A 18 1.95 1.26 -7.12
C ALA A 18 3.20 1.79 -6.39
N LEU A 19 3.51 1.27 -5.20
CA LEU A 19 4.69 1.63 -4.44
C LEU A 19 5.98 1.05 -5.03
N ALA A 20 5.94 -0.19 -5.55
CA ALA A 20 7.08 -0.80 -6.24
C ALA A 20 7.47 -0.06 -7.52
N GLU A 21 6.52 0.61 -8.18
CA GLU A 21 6.76 1.43 -9.36
C GLU A 21 7.19 2.88 -9.05
N ALA A 22 7.36 3.24 -7.76
CA ALA A 22 7.75 4.60 -7.37
C ALA A 22 9.22 4.92 -7.76
N PRO A 23 9.49 6.04 -8.43
CA PRO A 23 10.86 6.43 -8.80
C PRO A 23 11.66 6.95 -7.60
N GLY A 24 12.98 6.68 -7.57
CA GLY A 24 13.90 7.17 -6.53
C GLY A 24 13.99 6.27 -5.29
N GLU A 25 14.22 6.84 -4.10
CA GLU A 25 14.40 6.14 -2.82
C GLU A 25 13.09 5.46 -2.27
N GLY A 26 12.29 4.87 -3.15
CA GLY A 26 11.28 3.85 -2.81
C GLY A 26 10.02 4.33 -2.08
N GLY A 27 9.71 5.63 -2.10
CA GLY A 27 8.54 6.21 -1.43
C GLY A 27 7.61 7.00 -2.35
N MET A 28 6.31 6.97 -2.08
CA MET A 28 5.30 7.77 -2.79
C MET A 28 4.50 8.64 -1.81
N SER A 29 4.37 9.93 -2.11
CA SER A 29 3.51 10.81 -1.31
C SER A 29 2.05 10.32 -1.34
N LEU A 30 1.35 10.41 -0.22
CA LEU A 30 -0.05 9.98 -0.09
C LEU A 30 -0.99 10.58 -1.16
N PRO A 31 -0.93 11.88 -1.51
CA PRO A 31 -1.77 12.44 -2.58
C PRO A 31 -1.49 11.82 -3.96
N ARG A 32 -0.21 11.54 -4.27
CA ARG A 32 0.18 10.90 -5.53
C ARG A 32 -0.30 9.45 -5.59
N LEU A 33 -0.21 8.73 -4.48
CA LEU A 33 -0.71 7.35 -4.37
C LEU A 33 -2.23 7.30 -4.57
N GLY A 34 -2.98 8.15 -3.87
CA GLY A 34 -4.44 8.25 -4.05
C GLY A 34 -4.83 8.60 -5.49
N LYS A 35 -4.15 9.57 -6.10
CA LYS A 35 -4.38 9.92 -7.52
C LYS A 35 -4.12 8.75 -8.46
N ARG A 36 -3.04 7.97 -8.24
CA ARG A 36 -2.71 6.81 -9.08
C ARG A 36 -3.76 5.71 -9.00
N LEU A 37 -4.34 5.51 -7.81
CA LEU A 37 -5.32 4.46 -7.54
C LEU A 37 -6.78 4.91 -7.76
N GLY A 38 -7.01 6.18 -8.11
CA GLY A 38 -8.36 6.75 -8.22
C GLY A 38 -9.11 6.82 -6.88
N GLN A 39 -8.40 6.89 -5.76
CA GLN A 39 -8.97 6.81 -4.41
C GLN A 39 -8.78 8.11 -3.62
N GLY A 40 -9.75 8.40 -2.74
CA GLY A 40 -9.65 9.50 -1.78
C GLY A 40 -8.64 9.22 -0.66
N ALA A 41 -8.04 10.27 -0.10
CA ALA A 41 -6.98 10.15 0.92
C ALA A 41 -7.39 9.31 2.13
N SER A 42 -8.62 9.47 2.64
CA SER A 42 -9.13 8.70 3.79
C SER A 42 -9.25 7.20 3.50
N VAL A 43 -9.61 6.83 2.27
CA VAL A 43 -9.70 5.41 1.85
C VAL A 43 -8.30 4.79 1.81
N VAL A 44 -7.35 5.50 1.20
CA VAL A 44 -5.96 5.04 1.15
C VAL A 44 -5.37 4.93 2.56
N MET A 45 -5.53 5.96 3.41
CA MET A 45 -5.00 5.90 4.79
C MET A 45 -5.59 4.75 5.59
N ARG A 46 -6.90 4.50 5.50
CA ARG A 46 -7.53 3.37 6.18
C ARG A 46 -6.87 2.05 5.78
N GLN A 47 -6.61 1.86 4.49
CA GLN A 47 -5.94 0.66 4.01
C GLN A 47 -4.48 0.58 4.44
N LEU A 48 -3.75 1.69 4.37
CA LEU A 48 -2.35 1.75 4.83
C LEU A 48 -2.20 1.41 6.31
N THR A 49 -3.17 1.79 7.17
CA THR A 49 -3.18 1.40 8.58
C THR A 49 -3.28 -0.12 8.75
N LEU A 50 -4.05 -0.81 7.90
CA LEU A 50 -4.18 -2.28 7.92
C LEU A 50 -2.94 -2.99 7.38
N MET A 51 -2.22 -2.36 6.46
CA MET A 51 -1.00 -2.89 5.83
C MET A 51 0.28 -2.59 6.62
N GLY A 52 0.23 -1.64 7.55
CA GLY A 52 1.33 -1.26 8.42
C GLY A 52 1.66 -2.31 9.47
N ASP A 53 2.58 -2.00 10.36
CA ASP A 53 3.02 -2.89 11.44
C ASP A 53 2.45 -2.49 12.81
N ALA A 54 1.52 -1.52 12.85
CA ALA A 54 0.83 -1.11 14.06
C ALA A 54 -0.02 -2.26 14.61
N ALA A 55 -0.06 -2.40 15.93
CA ALA A 55 -0.94 -3.37 16.59
C ALA A 55 -2.37 -2.81 16.65
N LEU A 56 -3.30 -3.43 15.92
CA LEU A 56 -4.73 -3.12 15.99
C LEU A 56 -5.44 -4.27 16.71
N GLY A 57 -6.09 -3.98 17.84
CA GLY A 57 -6.78 -5.02 18.62
C GLY A 57 -5.84 -6.12 19.17
N GLY A 58 -4.56 -5.81 19.38
CA GLY A 58 -3.55 -6.75 19.87
C GLY A 58 -2.87 -7.60 18.79
N VAL A 59 -3.34 -7.53 17.54
CA VAL A 59 -2.70 -8.21 16.40
C VAL A 59 -1.84 -7.22 15.65
N ARG A 60 -0.56 -7.56 15.46
CA ARG A 60 0.34 -6.76 14.62
C ARG A 60 -0.08 -6.91 13.16
N GLY A 61 -0.25 -5.79 12.46
CA GLY A 61 -0.42 -5.82 11.01
C GLY A 61 0.80 -6.43 10.30
N PRO A 62 0.70 -6.73 9.00
CA PRO A 62 1.71 -7.48 8.27
C PRO A 62 3.01 -6.69 8.03
N GLY A 63 3.01 -5.37 8.26
CA GLY A 63 4.21 -4.54 8.15
C GLY A 63 4.73 -4.39 6.74
N TRP A 64 3.86 -4.46 5.72
CA TRP A 64 4.24 -4.34 4.31
C TRP A 64 4.58 -2.90 3.90
N VAL A 65 4.01 -1.92 4.59
CA VAL A 65 4.23 -0.50 4.29
C VAL A 65 4.59 0.28 5.55
N ARG A 66 5.30 1.39 5.36
CA ARG A 66 5.57 2.38 6.40
C ARG A 66 5.16 3.76 5.91
N VAL A 67 4.38 4.47 6.72
CA VAL A 67 3.99 5.85 6.45
C VAL A 67 4.83 6.77 7.32
N VAL A 68 5.53 7.73 6.72
CA VAL A 68 6.39 8.71 7.41
C VAL A 68 6.00 10.13 7.00
N GLN A 69 6.23 11.09 7.88
CA GLN A 69 6.09 12.52 7.55
C GLN A 69 7.48 13.09 7.25
N LEU A 70 7.69 13.58 6.02
CA LEU A 70 8.92 14.22 5.54
C LEU A 70 8.57 15.63 5.08
N ASP A 71 9.14 16.67 5.70
CA ASP A 71 8.94 18.08 5.33
C ASP A 71 7.47 18.42 5.02
N ASP A 72 6.60 18.15 6.00
CA ASP A 72 5.13 18.34 5.93
C ASP A 72 4.37 17.47 4.92
N ARG A 73 5.03 16.48 4.32
CA ARG A 73 4.43 15.53 3.38
C ARG A 73 4.40 14.13 3.95
N TRP A 74 3.23 13.50 3.90
CA TRP A 74 3.10 12.08 4.18
C TRP A 74 3.61 11.26 2.99
N VAL A 75 4.63 10.45 3.21
CA VAL A 75 5.24 9.56 2.23
C VAL A 75 5.10 8.12 2.70
N VAL A 76 4.65 7.28 1.78
CA VAL A 76 4.43 5.85 1.98
C VAL A 76 5.59 5.11 1.33
N HIS A 77 6.25 4.25 2.10
CA HIS A 77 7.34 3.41 1.62
C HIS A 77 6.94 1.95 1.69
N LEU A 78 7.44 1.18 0.72
CA LEU A 78 7.42 -0.27 0.80
C LEU A 78 8.50 -0.73 1.80
N THR A 79 8.18 -1.67 2.68
CA THR A 79 9.17 -2.34 3.55
C THR A 79 9.77 -3.55 2.83
N ASP A 80 10.75 -4.22 3.44
CA ASP A 80 11.27 -5.48 2.89
C ASP A 80 10.20 -6.58 2.84
N ALA A 81 9.31 -6.63 3.85
CA ALA A 81 8.18 -7.55 3.85
C ALA A 81 7.22 -7.26 2.69
N GLY A 82 6.94 -5.98 2.41
CA GLY A 82 6.10 -5.59 1.28
C GLY A 82 6.75 -5.90 -0.07
N ARG A 83 8.07 -5.73 -0.19
CA ARG A 83 8.85 -6.11 -1.40
C ARG A 83 8.75 -7.60 -1.67
N ALA A 84 8.95 -8.44 -0.65
CA ALA A 84 8.84 -9.88 -0.78
C ALA A 84 7.43 -10.33 -1.26
N VAL A 85 6.37 -9.63 -0.83
CA VAL A 85 5.02 -9.88 -1.35
C VAL A 85 4.94 -9.50 -2.82
N VAL A 86 5.40 -8.32 -3.22
CA VAL A 86 5.39 -7.89 -4.64
C VAL A 86 6.12 -8.90 -5.53
N ASP A 87 7.29 -9.37 -5.10
CA ASP A 87 8.10 -10.34 -5.85
C ASP A 87 7.42 -11.71 -5.99
N SER A 88 6.52 -12.06 -5.06
CA SER A 88 5.71 -13.28 -5.11
C SER A 88 4.44 -13.15 -5.94
N LEU A 89 4.00 -11.91 -6.25
CA LEU A 89 2.80 -11.70 -7.07
C LEU A 89 3.10 -12.08 -8.53
N PRO A 90 2.17 -12.75 -9.21
CA PRO A 90 2.31 -12.98 -10.64
C PRO A 90 2.45 -11.64 -11.37
N ALA A 91 3.28 -11.60 -12.42
CA ALA A 91 3.33 -10.42 -13.29
C ALA A 91 1.90 -10.06 -13.76
N ASP A 92 1.62 -8.77 -13.93
CA ASP A 92 0.32 -8.37 -14.49
C ASP A 92 0.19 -8.91 -15.92
N GLU A 93 -0.47 -10.06 -16.09
CA GLU A 93 -0.72 -10.66 -17.40
C GLU A 93 -1.67 -9.81 -18.26
N ASN A 94 -2.29 -8.77 -17.68
CA ASN A 94 -3.20 -7.85 -18.36
C ASN A 94 -2.54 -6.58 -18.91
N ARG A 95 -1.21 -6.55 -19.14
CA ARG A 95 -0.56 -5.51 -19.96
C ARG A 95 -0.71 -5.80 -21.47
N GLY A 96 -1.94 -6.07 -21.92
CA GLY A 96 -2.33 -6.26 -23.32
C GLY A 96 -3.26 -5.16 -23.81
#